data_AF-A0A3A1XWK9-F1
#
_entry.id   AF-A0A3A1XWK9-F1
#
_cell.length_a   1.000
_cell.length_b   1.000
_cell.length_c   1.000
_cell.angle_alpha   90.00
_cell.angle_beta   90.00
_cell.angle_gamma   90.00
#
_symmetry.space_group_name_H-M   'P 1'
#
loop_
_entity.id
_entity.type
_entity.pdbx_description
1 polymer ?
#
loop_
_entity_poly.entity_id
_entity_poly.type
_entity_poly.pdbx_seq_one_letter_code
_entity_poly.pdbx_strand_id
1 'polypeptide(L)'
;MLKTEQLIDKLKSKGVAFQECTVEDAVSFLNEHNYYVKVTAYKANFHKHNGKYVGLDFMALKDLSTIDMYLRRWIISASLSVEHSLKVNILKDIQEKNIDEFNIVSEYIAKYPRIITELDNRRSTAYVKTLLGKY
;
A
#
# COMPACT_ATOMS: atom_id res chain seq x y z
N MET A 1 13.13 -14.63 13.90
CA MET A 1 13.06 -14.07 12.53
C MET A 1 14.24 -14.63 11.76
N LEU A 2 14.05 -15.16 10.55
CA LEU A 2 15.17 -15.67 9.73
C LEU A 2 16.09 -14.50 9.37
N LYS A 3 17.40 -14.73 9.37
CA LYS A 3 18.37 -13.75 8.86
C LYS A 3 18.22 -13.61 7.34
N THR A 4 18.57 -12.44 6.80
CA THR A 4 18.39 -12.13 5.39
C THR A 4 19.16 -13.07 4.48
N GLU A 5 20.33 -13.54 4.90
CA GLU A 5 21.13 -14.54 4.18
C GLU A 5 20.35 -15.87 4.04
N GLN A 6 19.65 -16.30 5.10
CA GLN A 6 18.80 -17.51 5.06
C GLN A 6 17.60 -17.34 4.12
N LEU A 7 17.11 -16.10 3.98
CA LEU A 7 16.04 -15.77 3.06
C LEU A 7 16.50 -15.83 1.59
N ILE A 8 17.74 -15.42 1.32
CA ILE A 8 18.39 -15.57 0.01
C ILE A 8 18.58 -17.06 -0.33
N ASP A 9 19.05 -17.88 0.59
CA ASP A 9 19.22 -19.33 0.37
C ASP A 9 17.89 -20.02 0.06
N LYS A 10 16.80 -19.56 0.69
CA LYS A 10 15.44 -20.03 0.37
C LYS A 10 14.98 -19.62 -1.03
N LEU A 11 15.49 -18.52 -1.58
CA LEU A 11 15.20 -18.11 -2.96
C LEU A 11 16.03 -18.92 -3.96
N LYS A 12 17.32 -19.11 -3.67
CA LYS A 12 18.21 -19.97 -4.48
C LYS A 12 17.68 -21.41 -4.57
N SER A 13 17.27 -22.00 -3.45
CA SER A 13 16.69 -23.37 -3.43
C SER A 13 15.42 -23.49 -4.27
N LYS A 14 14.70 -22.38 -4.49
CA LYS A 14 13.51 -22.30 -5.34
C LYS A 14 13.80 -22.00 -6.81
N GLY A 15 15.07 -21.90 -7.22
CA GLY A 15 15.46 -21.63 -8.60
C GLY A 15 15.48 -20.14 -8.95
N VAL A 16 15.56 -19.25 -7.96
CA VAL A 16 15.79 -17.81 -8.23
C VAL A 16 17.28 -17.56 -8.43
N ALA A 17 17.62 -16.92 -9.54
CA ALA A 17 18.97 -16.50 -9.90
C ALA A 17 19.34 -15.15 -9.25
N PHE A 18 20.65 -14.89 -9.19
CA PHE A 18 21.26 -13.66 -8.67
C PHE A 18 22.39 -13.25 -9.64
N GLN A 19 22.07 -13.21 -10.93
CA GLN A 19 22.98 -12.87 -12.01
C GLN A 19 23.08 -11.35 -12.20
N GLU A 20 21.92 -10.67 -12.26
CA GLU A 20 21.85 -9.22 -12.49
C GLU A 20 21.84 -8.41 -11.19
N CYS A 21 21.37 -9.03 -10.10
CA CYS A 21 21.46 -8.47 -8.75
C CYS A 21 22.28 -9.42 -7.87
N THR A 22 23.40 -8.92 -7.34
CA THR A 22 24.29 -9.71 -6.50
C THR A 22 23.59 -10.12 -5.20
N VAL A 23 24.14 -11.15 -4.53
CA VAL A 23 23.61 -11.59 -3.24
C VAL A 23 23.74 -10.47 -2.20
N GLU A 24 24.85 -9.75 -2.23
CA GLU A 24 25.14 -8.62 -1.35
C GLU A 24 24.12 -7.49 -1.56
N ASP A 25 23.85 -7.12 -2.82
CA ASP A 25 22.83 -6.11 -3.16
C ASP A 25 21.43 -6.56 -2.73
N ALA A 26 21.11 -7.84 -2.93
CA ALA A 26 19.83 -8.39 -2.53
C ALA A 26 19.65 -8.41 -1.00
N VAL A 27 20.71 -8.73 -0.26
CA VAL A 27 20.72 -8.66 1.21
C VAL A 27 20.53 -7.23 1.68
N SER A 28 21.27 -6.27 1.10
CA SER A 28 21.14 -4.86 1.43
C SER A 28 19.71 -4.37 1.19
N PHE A 29 19.16 -4.66 0.00
CA PHE A 29 17.81 -4.27 -0.38
C PHE A 29 16.74 -4.86 0.56
N LEU A 30 16.89 -6.12 0.98
CA LEU A 30 15.96 -6.76 1.90
C LEU A 30 16.07 -6.21 3.33
N ASN A 31 17.26 -5.81 3.77
CA ASN A 31 17.51 -5.23 5.09
C ASN A 31 17.00 -3.80 5.23
N GLU A 32 17.25 -2.94 4.24
CA GLU A 32 16.87 -1.52 4.28
C GLU A 32 15.36 -1.30 4.27
N HIS A 33 14.62 -2.24 3.70
CA HIS A 33 13.19 -2.09 3.50
C HIS A 33 12.36 -3.10 4.30
N ASN A 34 12.92 -4.23 4.75
CA ASN A 34 12.18 -5.33 5.39
C ASN A 34 11.08 -5.92 4.47
N TYR A 35 11.41 -6.05 3.17
CA TYR A 35 10.44 -6.29 2.08
C TYR A 35 10.32 -7.74 1.61
N TYR A 36 10.94 -8.72 2.29
CA TYR A 36 10.99 -10.09 1.76
C TYR A 36 9.63 -10.66 1.34
N VAL A 37 8.60 -10.50 2.18
CA VAL A 37 7.26 -11.01 1.88
C VAL A 37 6.67 -10.32 0.64
N LYS A 38 6.84 -9.00 0.53
CA LYS A 38 6.34 -8.20 -0.59
C LYS A 38 7.07 -8.54 -1.89
N VAL A 39 8.40 -8.49 -1.89
CA VAL A 39 9.24 -8.73 -3.07
C VAL A 39 9.03 -10.14 -3.58
N THR A 40 8.98 -11.11 -2.67
CA THR A 40 8.76 -12.50 -3.07
C THR A 40 7.30 -12.84 -3.32
N ALA A 41 6.36 -11.90 -3.26
CA ALA A 41 5.00 -12.14 -3.76
C ALA A 41 4.98 -12.17 -5.29
N TYR A 42 5.79 -11.32 -5.93
CA TYR A 42 5.88 -11.21 -7.40
C TYR A 42 6.38 -12.46 -8.11
N LYS A 43 7.03 -13.39 -7.38
CA LYS A 43 7.40 -14.70 -7.92
C LYS A 43 6.20 -15.48 -8.47
N ALA A 44 4.99 -15.20 -8.01
CA ALA A 44 3.76 -15.83 -8.51
C ALA A 44 3.51 -15.53 -9.99
N ASN A 45 4.11 -14.47 -10.54
CA ASN A 45 4.00 -14.09 -11.94
C ASN A 45 4.96 -14.88 -12.86
N PHE A 46 5.79 -15.76 -12.30
CA PHE A 46 6.80 -16.50 -13.04
C PHE A 46 6.50 -17.99 -13.06
N HIS A 47 6.80 -18.62 -14.20
CA HIS A 47 6.58 -20.04 -14.40
C HIS A 47 7.53 -20.89 -13.55
N LYS A 48 7.05 -22.10 -13.22
CA LYS A 48 7.83 -23.12 -12.53
C LYS A 48 7.93 -24.38 -13.37
N HIS A 49 9.07 -25.03 -13.29
CA HIS A 49 9.28 -26.40 -13.77
C HIS A 49 9.83 -27.24 -12.62
N ASN A 50 9.22 -28.40 -12.36
CA ASN A 50 9.58 -29.30 -11.26
C ASN A 50 9.69 -28.60 -9.89
N GLY A 51 8.76 -27.68 -9.61
CA GLY A 51 8.69 -26.95 -8.33
C GLY A 51 9.69 -25.79 -8.16
N LYS A 52 10.56 -25.53 -9.15
CA LYS A 52 11.51 -24.42 -9.16
C LYS A 52 11.16 -23.40 -10.24
N TYR A 53 11.47 -22.13 -9.99
CA TYR A 53 11.31 -21.08 -11.00
C TYR A 53 12.33 -21.27 -12.12
N VAL A 54 11.92 -20.95 -13.35
CA VAL A 54 12.76 -21.01 -14.54
C VAL A 54 12.92 -19.60 -15.07
N GLY A 55 14.17 -19.16 -15.25
CA GLY A 55 14.48 -17.83 -15.78
C GLY A 55 14.11 -16.66 -14.86
N LEU A 56 13.88 -16.91 -13.57
CA LEU A 56 13.59 -15.85 -12.60
C LEU A 56 14.87 -15.38 -11.91
N ASP A 57 15.25 -14.12 -12.12
CA ASP A 57 16.29 -13.44 -11.36
C ASP A 57 15.70 -12.57 -10.23
N PHE A 58 16.45 -12.40 -9.15
CA PHE A 58 16.05 -11.51 -8.06
C PHE A 58 15.85 -10.06 -8.52
N MET A 59 16.61 -9.59 -9.51
CA MET A 59 16.47 -8.26 -10.11
C MET A 59 15.03 -8.02 -10.60
N ALA A 60 14.41 -9.01 -11.25
CA ALA A 60 13.03 -8.88 -11.72
C ALA A 60 12.03 -8.70 -10.57
N LEU A 61 12.26 -9.38 -9.43
CA LEU A 61 11.43 -9.21 -8.22
C LEU A 61 11.61 -7.81 -7.60
N LYS A 62 12.86 -7.34 -7.56
CA LYS A 62 13.22 -6.00 -7.09
C LYS A 62 12.54 -4.93 -7.96
N ASP A 63 12.62 -5.04 -9.28
CA ASP A 63 12.03 -4.09 -10.22
C ASP A 63 10.51 -4.05 -10.11
N LEU A 64 9.83 -5.22 -10.10
CA LEU A 64 8.38 -5.28 -9.93
C LEU A 64 7.94 -4.65 -8.59
N SER A 65 8.68 -4.89 -7.52
CA SER A 65 8.38 -4.27 -6.22
C SER A 65 8.58 -2.75 -6.20
N THR A 66 9.55 -2.27 -6.99
CA THR A 66 9.86 -0.84 -7.13
C THR A 66 8.78 -0.15 -7.95
N ILE A 67 8.34 -0.78 -9.05
CA ILE A 67 7.23 -0.29 -9.87
C ILE A 67 5.93 -0.24 -9.05
N ASP A 68 5.59 -1.27 -8.28
CA ASP A 68 4.41 -1.24 -7.38
C ASP A 68 4.49 -0.07 -6.39
N MET A 69 5.67 0.18 -5.81
CA MET A 69 5.86 1.30 -4.89
C MET A 69 5.59 2.64 -5.58
N TYR A 70 6.17 2.88 -6.76
CA TYR A 70 5.95 4.12 -7.50
C TYR A 70 4.50 4.28 -7.93
N LEU A 71 3.89 3.24 -8.49
CA LEU A 71 2.50 3.25 -8.90
C LEU A 71 1.57 3.57 -7.73
N ARG A 72 1.79 2.95 -6.57
CA ARG A 72 1.01 3.24 -5.35
C ARG A 72 1.15 4.69 -4.91
N ARG A 73 2.37 5.25 -4.95
CA ARG A 73 2.60 6.66 -4.62
C ARG A 73 1.83 7.58 -5.57
N TRP A 74 1.84 7.29 -6.87
CA TRP A 74 1.09 8.06 -7.86
C TRP A 74 -0.42 7.95 -7.66
N ILE A 75 -0.94 6.74 -7.44
CA ILE A 75 -2.38 6.54 -7.19
C ILE A 75 -2.83 7.30 -5.94
N ILE A 76 -2.07 7.22 -4.83
CA ILE A 76 -2.40 7.95 -3.60
C ILE A 76 -2.39 9.46 -3.86
N SER A 77 -1.34 9.97 -4.53
CA SER A 77 -1.24 11.39 -4.86
C SER A 77 -2.42 11.87 -5.71
N ALA A 78 -2.74 11.15 -6.79
CA ALA A 78 -3.85 11.48 -7.66
C ALA A 78 -5.20 11.41 -6.93
N SER A 79 -5.40 10.39 -6.09
CA SER A 79 -6.62 10.24 -5.29
C SER A 79 -6.81 11.40 -4.32
N LEU A 80 -5.74 11.85 -3.65
CA LEU A 80 -5.78 13.01 -2.76
C LEU A 80 -6.11 14.31 -3.50
N SER A 81 -5.55 14.50 -4.71
CA SER A 81 -5.89 15.66 -5.56
C SER A 81 -7.35 15.66 -6.00
N VAL A 82 -7.88 14.50 -6.42
CA VAL A 82 -9.29 14.34 -6.79
C VAL A 82 -10.20 14.57 -5.57
N GLU A 83 -9.88 13.97 -4.43
CA GLU A 83 -10.62 14.16 -3.18
C GLU A 83 -10.67 15.64 -2.76
N HIS A 84 -9.53 16.34 -2.84
CA HIS A 84 -9.46 17.76 -2.53
C HIS A 84 -10.34 18.59 -3.48
N SER A 85 -10.24 18.34 -4.80
CA SER A 85 -11.05 19.06 -5.79
C SER A 85 -12.55 18.84 -5.57
N LEU A 86 -12.97 17.61 -5.30
CA LEU A 86 -14.37 17.29 -4.99
C LEU A 86 -14.85 18.00 -3.72
N LYS A 87 -14.04 18.01 -2.64
CA LYS A 87 -14.37 18.71 -1.40
C LYS A 87 -14.58 20.19 -1.62
N VAL A 88 -13.68 20.85 -2.35
CA VAL A 88 -13.79 22.28 -2.67
C VAL A 88 -15.08 22.56 -3.44
N ASN A 89 -15.39 21.75 -4.45
CA ASN A 89 -16.61 21.93 -5.23
C ASN A 89 -17.88 21.71 -4.40
N ILE A 90 -17.92 20.68 -3.54
CA ILE A 90 -19.06 20.43 -2.66
C ILE A 90 -19.28 21.61 -1.69
N LEU A 91 -18.21 22.10 -1.06
CA LEU A 91 -18.30 23.23 -0.13
C LEU A 91 -18.77 24.51 -0.83
N LYS A 92 -18.27 24.77 -2.04
CA LYS A 92 -18.73 25.88 -2.87
C LYS A 92 -20.23 25.78 -3.15
N ASP A 93 -20.70 24.61 -3.58
CA ASP A 93 -22.11 24.37 -3.87
C ASP A 93 -23.02 24.57 -2.65
N ILE A 94 -22.59 24.10 -1.48
CA ILE A 94 -23.30 24.29 -0.21
C ILE A 94 -23.44 25.79 0.11
N GLN A 95 -22.34 26.55 -0.03
CA GLN A 95 -22.33 27.99 0.23
C GLN A 95 -23.21 28.76 -0.76
N GLU A 96 -23.05 28.52 -2.06
CA GLU A 96 -23.77 29.26 -3.11
C GLU A 96 -25.28 29.00 -3.08
N LYS A 97 -25.69 27.77 -2.71
CA LYS A 97 -27.10 27.37 -2.61
C LYS A 97 -27.68 27.57 -1.20
N ASN A 98 -26.88 28.06 -0.25
CA ASN A 98 -27.24 28.24 1.15
C ASN A 98 -27.88 26.98 1.77
N ILE A 99 -27.28 25.81 1.48
CA ILE A 99 -27.76 24.51 1.98
C ILE A 99 -27.29 24.34 3.42
N ASP A 100 -28.17 23.85 4.29
CA ASP A 100 -27.81 23.45 5.65
C ASP A 100 -26.91 22.20 5.62
N GLU A 101 -25.61 22.40 5.88
CA GLU A 101 -24.61 21.34 5.90
C GLU A 101 -24.88 20.29 6.99
N PHE A 102 -25.48 20.68 8.12
CA PHE A 102 -25.79 19.74 9.20
C PHE A 102 -26.93 18.82 8.82
N ASN A 103 -27.89 19.32 8.04
CA ASN A 103 -28.97 18.48 7.52
C ASN A 103 -28.41 17.41 6.56
N ILE A 104 -27.48 17.77 5.65
CA ILE A 104 -26.84 16.79 4.76
C ILE A 104 -26.17 15.66 5.56
N VAL A 105 -25.39 16.02 6.59
CA VAL A 105 -24.71 15.02 7.43
C VAL A 105 -25.72 14.15 8.18
N SER A 106 -26.77 14.75 8.72
CA SER A 106 -27.83 14.05 9.46
C SER A 106 -28.57 13.06 8.57
N GLU A 107 -28.96 13.46 7.35
CA GLU A 107 -29.59 12.59 6.35
C GLU A 107 -28.68 11.44 5.94
N TYR A 108 -27.38 11.71 5.76
CA TYR A 108 -26.41 10.68 5.39
C TYR A 108 -26.22 9.65 6.51
N ILE A 109 -26.13 10.08 7.77
CA ILE A 109 -26.05 9.19 8.94
C ILE A 109 -27.34 8.37 9.07
N ALA A 110 -28.50 9.00 8.92
CA ALA A 110 -29.78 8.32 9.00
C ALA A 110 -29.91 7.22 7.92
N LYS A 111 -29.40 7.50 6.71
CA LYS A 111 -29.38 6.54 5.61
C LYS A 111 -28.35 5.43 5.80
N TYR A 112 -27.21 5.72 6.42
CA TYR A 112 -26.12 4.76 6.64
C TYR A 112 -25.66 4.72 8.11
N PRO A 113 -26.48 4.20 9.06
CA PRO A 113 -26.18 4.27 10.49
C PRO A 113 -24.88 3.59 10.90
N ARG A 114 -24.45 2.57 10.14
CA ARG A 114 -23.19 1.83 10.36
C ARG A 114 -21.96 2.74 10.35
N ILE A 115 -22.05 3.91 9.72
CA ILE A 115 -20.92 4.83 9.65
C ILE A 115 -20.52 5.37 11.03
N ILE A 116 -21.45 5.51 11.98
CA ILE A 116 -21.12 5.95 13.34
C ILE A 116 -20.21 4.94 14.02
N THR A 117 -20.58 3.66 13.98
CA THR A 117 -19.75 2.57 14.51
C THR A 117 -18.38 2.52 13.82
N GLU A 118 -18.33 2.75 12.51
CA GLU A 118 -17.07 2.80 11.78
C GLU A 118 -16.19 4.00 12.21
N LEU A 119 -16.78 5.18 12.37
CA LEU A 119 -16.08 6.38 12.83
C LEU A 119 -15.52 6.17 14.23
N ASP A 120 -16.28 5.58 15.14
CA ASP A 120 -15.84 5.28 16.51
C ASP A 120 -14.67 4.29 16.52
N ASN A 121 -14.76 3.23 15.73
CA ASN A 121 -13.65 2.28 15.57
C ASN A 121 -12.40 2.99 15.02
N ARG A 122 -12.56 3.84 14.00
CA ARG A 122 -11.46 4.58 13.38
C ARG A 122 -10.81 5.58 14.35
N ARG A 123 -11.55 6.20 15.27
CA ARG A 123 -11.01 7.11 16.30
C ARG A 123 -9.93 6.45 17.18
N SER A 124 -10.07 5.16 17.44
CA SER A 124 -9.10 4.39 18.24
C SER A 124 -7.81 4.05 17.49
N THR A 125 -7.76 4.23 16.16
CA THR A 125 -6.56 3.95 15.36
C THR A 125 -5.45 4.96 15.67
N ALA A 126 -4.20 4.49 15.65
CA ALA A 126 -3.03 5.32 15.98
C ALA A 126 -2.99 6.63 15.18
N TYR A 127 -3.30 6.57 13.88
CA TYR A 127 -3.30 7.74 13.00
C TYR A 127 -4.35 8.79 13.40
N VAL A 128 -5.61 8.38 13.56
CA VAL A 128 -6.72 9.30 13.86
C VAL A 128 -6.61 9.83 15.29
N LYS A 129 -6.19 9.00 16.24
CA LYS A 129 -5.96 9.41 17.63
C LYS A 129 -4.91 10.53 17.73
N THR A 130 -3.82 10.43 16.97
CA THR A 130 -2.80 11.50 16.92
C THR A 130 -3.30 12.76 16.22
N LEU A 131 -4.16 12.63 15.20
CA LEU A 131 -4.75 13.79 14.52
C LEU A 131 -5.74 14.54 15.43
N LEU A 132 -6.61 13.81 16.13
CA LEU A 132 -7.59 14.40 17.05
C LEU A 132 -6.95 15.06 18.26
N GLY A 133 -5.82 14.55 18.77
CA GLY A 133 -5.11 15.20 19.88
C GLY A 133 -4.43 16.53 19.52
N LYS A 134 -4.42 16.93 18.24
CA LYS A 134 -3.88 18.22 17.79
C LYS A 134 -4.93 19.34 17.73
N TYR A 135 -6.21 19.00 17.87
CA TYR A 135 -7.36 19.91 17.83
C TYR A 135 -8.15 19.79 19.13
#